data_AF-A0A5D4UQJ1-F1
#
_entry.id   AF-A0A5D4UQJ1-F1
#
_cell.length_a   1.000
_cell.length_b   1.000
_cell.length_c   1.000
_cell.angle_alpha   90.00
_cell.angle_beta   90.00
_cell.angle_gamma   90.00
#
_symmetry.space_group_name_H-M   'P 1'
#
loop_
_entity.id
_entity.type
_entity.pdbx_description
1 polymer ?
#
loop_
_entity_poly.entity_id
_entity_poly.type
_entity_poly.pdbx_seq_one_letter_code
_entity_poly.pdbx_strand_id
1 'polypeptide(L)' 'MCECQDLIMLLGLVSSGFGATILPLSLLSLHSLGGLRVIQLKEQTLISEPKVIWRKNSYLSKAAKEFLKLF' A
#
# COMPACT_ATOMS: atom_id res chain seq x y z
N MET A 1 20.86 -0.87 0.82
CA MET A 1 19.40 -0.87 0.61
C MET A 1 18.89 0.42 1.21
N CYS A 2 18.35 1.33 0.41
CA CYS A 2 17.81 2.59 0.94
C CYS A 2 16.33 2.34 1.24
N GLU A 3 16.00 2.15 2.52
CA GLU A 3 14.63 1.95 2.96
C GLU A 3 14.00 3.33 3.19
N CYS A 4 12.99 3.66 2.39
CA CYS A 4 12.21 4.89 2.57
C CYS A 4 10.77 4.50 2.86
N GLN A 5 10.26 4.89 4.02
CA GLN A 5 8.85 4.66 4.40
C GLN A 5 7.90 5.68 3.76
N ASP A 6 8.43 6.70 3.09
CA ASP A 6 7.65 7.72 2.39
C ASP A 6 7.52 7.38 0.90
N LEU A 7 6.30 7.01 0.50
CA LEU A 7 5.94 6.69 -0.87
C LEU A 7 6.29 7.83 -1.85
N ILE A 8 6.08 9.08 -1.45
CA ILE A 8 6.27 10.24 -2.33
C ILE A 8 7.74 10.44 -2.66
N MET A 9 8.62 10.34 -1.65
CA MET A 9 10.06 10.42 -1.86
C MET A 9 10.55 9.25 -2.73
N LEU A 10 10.08 8.03 -2.45
CA LEU A 10 10.44 6.84 -3.21
C LEU A 10 10.02 6.95 -4.69
N LEU A 11 8.81 7.45 -4.96
CA LEU A 11 8.36 7.71 -6.33
C LEU A 11 9.18 8.83 -6.99
N GLY A 12 9.51 9.90 -6.26
CA GLY A 12 10.36 10.98 -6.76
C GLY A 12 11.74 10.49 -7.21
N LEU A 13 12.36 9.58 -6.46
CA LEU A 13 13.64 8.95 -6.83
C LEU A 13 13.52 8.10 -8.09
N VAL A 14 12.46 7.31 -8.21
CA VAL A 14 12.22 6.48 -9.41
C VAL A 14 11.96 7.37 -10.63
N SER A 15 11.17 8.43 -10.46
CA SER A 15 10.90 9.42 -11.50
C SER A 15 12.14 10.23 -11.91
N SER A 16 13.11 10.43 -11.02
CA SER A 16 14.39 11.07 -11.35
C SER A 16 15.39 10.12 -12.04
N GLY A 17 15.01 8.87 -12.30
CA GLY A 17 15.87 7.86 -12.93
C GLY A 17 16.87 7.18 -11.99
N PHE A 18 16.69 7.32 -10.66
CA PHE A 18 17.61 6.72 -9.68
C PHE A 18 17.53 5.18 -9.67
N GLY A 19 16.43 4.59 -10.15
CA GLY A 19 16.29 3.14 -10.25
C GLY A 19 14.85 2.68 -10.43
N ALA A 20 14.55 1.50 -9.90
CA ALA A 20 13.22 0.89 -9.90
C ALA A 20 12.80 0.50 -8.48
N THR A 21 11.50 0.28 -8.28
CA THR A 21 10.92 -0.08 -6.98
C THR A 21 9.81 -1.12 -7.13
N ILE A 22 9.51 -1.84 -6.05
CA ILE A 22 8.38 -2.79 -5.95
C ILE A 22 7.28 -2.12 -5.13
N LEU A 23 6.06 -2.11 -5.67
CA LEU A 23 4.91 -1.47 -5.03
C LEU A 23 3.72 -2.43 -5.00
N PRO A 24 2.90 -2.39 -3.93
CA PRO A 24 1.55 -2.94 -3.94
C PRO A 24 0.72 -2.43 -5.12
N LEU A 25 -0.03 -3.33 -5.77
CA LEU A 25 -0.89 -2.99 -6.91
C LEU A 25 -1.94 -1.92 -6.55
N SER A 26 -2.41 -1.91 -5.30
CA SER A 26 -3.38 -0.94 -4.80
C SER A 26 -2.86 0.51 -4.80
N LEU A 27 -1.55 0.74 -4.85
CA LEU A 27 -1.00 2.09 -4.93
C LEU A 27 -1.11 2.68 -6.34
N LEU A 28 -1.25 1.83 -7.37
CA LEU A 28 -1.41 2.30 -8.76
C LEU A 28 -2.70 3.07 -8.97
N SER A 29 -3.74 2.80 -8.17
CA SER A 29 -5.02 3.52 -8.23
C SER A 29 -5.02 4.82 -7.42
N LEU A 30 -4.09 4.98 -6.48
CA LEU A 30 -4.04 6.13 -5.57
C LEU A 30 -3.18 7.28 -6.11
N HIS A 31 -2.20 6.97 -6.96
CA HIS A 31 -1.28 7.97 -7.51
C HIS A 31 -1.05 7.78 -9.01
N SER A 32 -1.02 8.88 -9.75
CA SER A 32 -0.56 8.88 -11.14
C SER A 32 0.94 8.65 -11.18
N LEU A 33 1.38 7.53 -11.75
CA LEU A 33 2.80 7.18 -11.89
C LEU A 33 3.45 7.81 -13.13
N GLY A 34 3.05 9.02 -13.51
CA GLY A 34 3.36 9.67 -14.78
C GLY A 34 4.72 9.30 -15.40
N GLY A 35 4.68 8.77 -16.63
CA GLY A 35 5.87 8.39 -17.42
C GLY A 35 6.62 7.14 -16.94
N LEU A 36 6.30 6.59 -15.77
CA LEU A 36 6.92 5.36 -15.27
C LEU A 36 6.34 4.13 -15.95
N ARG A 37 7.21 3.14 -16.23
CA ARG A 37 6.76 1.83 -16.69
C ARG A 37 6.49 0.92 -15.51
N VAL A 38 5.31 0.32 -15.49
CA VAL A 38 4.91 -0.66 -14.49
C VAL A 38 4.96 -2.06 -15.10
N ILE A 39 5.59 -2.99 -14.38
CA ILE A 39 5.64 -4.40 -14.77
C ILE A 39 5.01 -5.20 -13.64
N GLN A 40 3.94 -5.93 -13.94
CA GLN A 40 3.29 -6.79 -12.96
C GLN A 40 4.14 -8.05 -12.72
N LEU A 41 4.47 -8.31 -11.45
CA LEU A 41 5.13 -9.54 -11.04
C LEU A 41 4.14 -10.71 -11.17
N LYS A 42 4.56 -11.81 -11.81
CA LYS A 42 3.72 -13.01 -11.99
C LYS A 42 3.67 -13.92 -10.75
N GLU A 43 4.57 -13.71 -9.80
CA GLU A 43 4.66 -14.51 -8.59
C GLU A 43 3.59 -14.10 -7.58
N GLN A 44 2.75 -15.06 -7.18
CA GLN A 44 1.67 -14.87 -6.18
C GLN A 44 2.19 -14.88 -4.73
N THR A 45 3.51 -14.85 -4.52
CA THR A 45 4.12 -15.01 -3.19
C THR A 45 4.15 -13.71 -2.37
N LEU A 46 3.94 -12.55 -3.02
CA LEU A 46 4.01 -11.23 -2.41
C LEU A 46 2.62 -10.57 -2.30
N ILE A 47 1.65 -11.33 -1.80
CA ILE A 47 0.28 -10.82 -1.55
C ILE A 47 0.21 -10.31 -0.12
N SER A 48 -0.15 -9.03 0.02
CA SER A 48 -0.46 -8.42 1.31
C SER A 48 -1.96 -8.18 1.40
N GLU A 49 -2.61 -8.85 2.35
CA GLU A 49 -4.02 -8.63 2.64
C GLU A 49 -4.16 -7.65 3.81
N PRO A 50 -4.81 -6.49 3.62
CA PRO A 50 -5.10 -5.60 4.74
C PRO A 50 -6.02 -6.31 5.73
N LYS A 51 -5.73 -6.17 7.03
CA LYS A 51 -6.55 -6.71 8.12
C LYS A 51 -6.90 -5.59 9.08
N VAL A 52 -8.13 -5.61 9.57
CA VAL A 52 -8.56 -4.76 10.68
C VAL A 52 -8.40 -5.55 11.98
N ILE A 53 -7.69 -4.97 12.94
CA ILE A 53 -7.41 -5.63 14.24
C ILE A 53 -7.92 -4.78 15.39
N TRP A 54 -8.39 -5.44 16.45
CA TRP A 54 -8.77 -4.82 17.72
C TRP A 54 -8.45 -5.76 18.88
N ARG A 55 -8.45 -5.22 20.11
CA ARG A 55 -8.19 -6.04 21.30
C ARG A 55 -9.36 -6.99 21.54
N LYS A 56 -9.10 -8.31 21.62
CA LYS A 56 -10.11 -9.37 21.77
C LYS A 56 -11.15 -9.08 22.86
N ASN A 57 -10.72 -8.49 23.98
CA ASN A 57 -11.56 -8.18 25.14
C ASN A 57 -11.72 -6.66 25.36
N SER A 58 -11.70 -5.83 24.31
CA SER A 58 -12.09 -4.42 24.40
C SER A 58 -13.52 -4.20 23.96
N TYR A 59 -14.18 -3.25 24.62
CA TYR A 59 -15.44 -2.70 24.15
C TYR A 59 -15.25 -2.05 22.78
N LEU A 60 -16.03 -2.47 21.78
CA LEU A 60 -16.17 -1.78 20.50
C LEU A 60 -17.40 -0.87 20.59
N SER A 61 -17.18 0.43 20.37
CA SER A 61 -18.28 1.39 20.29
C SER A 61 -19.25 1.05 19.16
N LYS A 62 -20.49 1.56 19.23
CA LYS A 62 -21.45 1.38 18.15
C LYS A 62 -20.90 1.90 16.82
N ALA A 63 -20.23 3.06 16.84
CA ALA A 63 -19.57 3.62 15.67
C ALA A 63 -18.49 2.69 15.10
N ALA A 64 -17.64 2.08 15.93
CA ALA A 64 -16.63 1.13 15.48
C ALA A 64 -17.25 -0.12 14.85
N LYS A 65 -18.35 -0.63 15.42
CA LYS A 65 -19.09 -1.78 14.85
C LYS A 65 -19.73 -1.44 13.50
N GLU A 66 -20.30 -0.25 13.35
CA GLU A 66 -20.85 0.18 12.06
C GLU A 66 -19.75 0.41 11.02
N PHE A 67 -18.61 0.98 11.42
CA PHE A 67 -17.44 1.13 10.54
C PHE A 67 -16.94 -0.21 9.99
N LEU A 68 -16.88 -1.25 10.83
CA LEU A 68 -16.49 -2.59 10.41
C LEU A 68 -17.42 -3.23 9.37
N LYS A 69 -18.65 -2.72 9.19
CA LYS A 69 -19.58 -3.21 8.15
C LYS A 69 -19.37 -2.55 6.79
N LEU A 70 -18.53 -1.50 6.72
CA LEU A 70 -18.26 -0.75 5.49
C LEU A 70 -17.15 -1.37 4.63
N PHE A 71 -16.46 -2.38 5.14
CA PHE A 71 -15.36 -3.10 4.49
C PHE A 71 -15.69 -4.59 4.45
#